data_AF-A0A2G9MTJ3-F1
#
_entry.id   AF-A0A2G9MTJ3-F1
#
_cell.length_a   1.000
_cell.length_b   1.000
_cell.length_c   1.000
_cell.angle_alpha   90.00
_cell.angle_beta   90.00
_cell.angle_gamma   90.00
#
_symmetry.space_group_name_H-M   'P 1'
#
loop_
_entity.id
_entity.type
_entity.pdbx_description
1 polymer ?
#
loop_
_entity_poly.entity_id
_entity_poly.type
_entity_poly.pdbx_seq_one_letter_code
_entity_poly.pdbx_strand_id
1 'polypeptide(L)'
;MIHTANITYNKESDIDLFSIDGKKIEHNMILKTASLIGRNINIKSTTESKFSSSLKNNDPLINEVVSNHIVLKGVDKFCDIMWRYYETK
;
A
#
# COMPACT_ATOMS: atom_id res chain seq x y z
N MET A 1 1.32 3.18 -19.50
CA MET A 1 0.01 3.51 -18.91
C MET A 1 -0.65 2.19 -18.55
N ILE A 2 -0.56 1.77 -17.29
CA ILE A 2 -1.25 0.58 -16.77
C ILE A 2 -2.16 1.10 -15.66
N HIS A 3 -3.46 1.01 -15.90
CA HIS A 3 -4.53 1.33 -14.96
C HIS A 3 -4.73 0.11 -14.05
N THR A 4 -4.75 0.33 -12.72
CA THR A 4 -5.81 -0.10 -11.77
C THR A 4 -5.34 0.00 -10.31
N ALA A 5 -5.66 1.11 -9.66
CA ALA A 5 -6.33 1.10 -8.36
C ALA A 5 -7.78 1.47 -8.71
N ASN A 6 -8.77 0.65 -8.32
CA ASN A 6 -10.18 0.68 -8.74
C ASN A 6 -10.65 1.89 -9.59
N ILE A 7 -11.22 1.62 -10.77
CA ILE A 7 -11.70 2.61 -11.76
C ILE A 7 -12.99 3.36 -11.29
N THR A 8 -13.24 3.41 -9.99
CA THR A 8 -14.31 4.19 -9.33
C THR A 8 -13.75 5.45 -8.66
N TYR A 9 -12.66 6.00 -9.19
CA TYR A 9 -12.07 7.25 -8.73
C TYR A 9 -12.98 8.45 -9.05
N ASN A 10 -13.34 9.24 -8.03
CA ASN A 10 -14.05 10.51 -8.17
C ASN A 10 -13.28 11.65 -7.48
N LYS A 11 -13.73 12.90 -7.65
CA LYS A 11 -13.02 14.08 -7.10
C LYS A 11 -12.96 14.11 -5.56
N GLU A 12 -13.82 13.35 -4.90
CA GLU A 12 -13.94 13.25 -3.44
C GLU A 12 -13.23 12.01 -2.89
N SER A 13 -12.64 11.16 -3.74
CA SER A 13 -11.97 9.94 -3.30
C SER A 13 -10.71 10.26 -2.48
N ASP A 14 -10.61 9.63 -1.32
CA ASP A 14 -9.43 9.64 -0.48
C ASP A 14 -8.24 8.93 -1.18
N ILE A 15 -7.02 9.24 -0.75
CA ILE A 15 -5.80 8.56 -1.21
C ILE A 15 -5.33 7.61 -0.11
N ASP A 16 -5.38 6.31 -0.39
CA ASP A 16 -4.79 5.29 0.47
C ASP A 16 -3.34 4.99 0.05
N LEU A 17 -2.41 5.12 1.00
CA LEU A 17 -1.01 4.75 0.85
C LEU A 17 -0.65 3.61 1.80
N PHE A 18 0.09 2.65 1.29
CA PHE A 18 0.57 1.50 2.07
C PHE A 18 2.10 1.41 1.98
N SER A 19 2.78 1.42 3.13
CA SER A 19 4.25 1.32 3.20
C SER A 19 4.72 0.01 3.84
N ILE A 20 5.72 -0.62 3.22
CA ILE A 20 6.40 -1.83 3.70
C ILE A 20 7.86 -1.50 4.03
N ASP A 21 8.07 -0.64 5.03
CA ASP A 21 9.41 -0.33 5.55
C ASP A 21 9.42 -0.25 7.09
N GLY A 22 8.27 -0.44 7.72
CA GLY A 22 8.07 -0.31 9.16
C GLY A 22 8.24 1.11 9.69
N LYS A 23 8.49 2.10 8.84
CA LYS A 23 8.70 3.48 9.28
C LYS A 23 7.36 4.15 9.45
N LYS A 24 7.14 4.71 10.65
CA LYS A 24 6.02 5.62 10.86
C LYS A 24 6.29 6.88 10.06
N ILE A 25 5.36 7.22 9.17
CA ILE A 25 5.35 8.51 8.50
C ILE A 25 4.85 9.54 9.51
N GLU A 26 5.53 10.69 9.60
CA GLU A 26 5.11 11.75 10.49
C GLU A 26 3.77 12.33 10.08
N HIS A 27 2.81 12.35 11.01
CA HIS A 27 1.45 12.81 10.76
C HIS A 27 1.38 14.25 10.21
N ASN A 28 2.27 15.13 10.69
CA ASN A 28 2.35 16.52 10.22
C ASN A 28 2.72 16.62 8.73
N MET A 29 3.54 15.70 8.21
CA MET A 29 3.89 15.66 6.78
C MET A 29 2.69 15.22 5.93
N ILE A 30 1.88 14.29 6.45
CA ILE A 30 0.66 13.81 5.82
C ILE A 30 -0.36 14.96 5.72
N LEU A 31 -0.61 15.68 6.81
CA LEU A 31 -1.56 16.81 6.84
C LEU A 31 -1.16 17.92 5.87
N LYS A 32 0.13 18.28 5.83
CA LYS A 32 0.64 19.27 4.87
C LYS A 32 0.43 18.81 3.42
N THR A 33 0.75 17.55 3.13
CA THR A 33 0.57 16.99 1.78
C THR A 33 -0.90 16.94 1.39
N ALA A 34 -1.78 16.49 2.29
CA ALA A 34 -3.22 16.44 2.12
C ALA A 34 -3.82 17.83 1.80
N SER A 35 -3.38 18.86 2.55
CA SER A 35 -3.78 20.25 2.30
C SER A 35 -3.29 20.76 0.93
N LEU A 36 -2.06 20.44 0.53
CA LEU A 36 -1.51 20.85 -0.76
C LEU A 36 -2.24 20.23 -1.95
N ILE A 37 -2.67 18.97 -1.84
CA ILE A 37 -3.38 18.27 -2.92
C ILE A 37 -4.90 18.43 -2.86
N GLY A 38 -5.44 19.04 -1.79
CA GLY A 38 -6.87 19.21 -1.57
C GLY A 38 -7.63 17.89 -1.39
N ARG A 39 -7.00 16.85 -0.84
CA ARG A 39 -7.58 15.52 -0.63
C ARG A 39 -7.09 14.88 0.67
N ASN A 40 -7.91 14.04 1.29
CA ASN A 40 -7.46 13.29 2.46
C ASN A 40 -6.48 12.19 2.04
N ILE A 41 -5.51 11.94 2.91
CA ILE A 41 -4.52 10.88 2.73
C ILE A 41 -4.59 9.98 3.95
N ASN A 42 -4.86 8.71 3.72
CA ASN A 42 -4.77 7.66 4.73
C ASN A 42 -3.50 6.86 4.48
N ILE A 43 -2.65 6.71 5.50
CA ILE A 43 -1.40 5.95 5.36
C ILE A 43 -1.37 4.83 6.38
N LYS A 44 -1.22 3.60 5.89
CA LYS A 44 -0.92 2.42 6.69
C LYS A 44 0.52 2.00 6.45
N SER A 45 1.20 1.58 7.52
CA SER A 45 2.57 1.08 7.45
C SER A 45 2.69 -0.25 8.18
N THR A 46 3.55 -1.10 7.66
CA THR A 46 3.87 -2.40 8.23
C THR A 46 5.34 -2.73 8.00
N THR A 47 5.86 -3.70 8.74
CA THR A 47 7.18 -4.29 8.45
C THR A 47 7.02 -5.39 7.41
N GLU A 48 8.10 -5.73 6.70
CA GLU A 48 8.12 -6.84 5.76
C GLU A 48 7.72 -8.17 6.42
N SER A 49 8.23 -8.43 7.63
CA SER A 49 7.87 -9.64 8.38
C SER A 49 6.37 -9.72 8.67
N LYS A 50 5.76 -8.60 9.08
CA LYS A 50 4.32 -8.55 9.39
C LYS A 50 3.48 -8.63 8.13
N PHE A 51 3.88 -7.95 7.07
CA PHE A 51 3.26 -8.06 5.75
C PHE A 51 3.24 -9.51 5.27
N SER A 52 4.40 -10.18 5.32
CA SER A 52 4.55 -11.57 4.89
C SER A 52 3.71 -12.53 5.72
N SER A 53 3.66 -12.36 7.05
CA SER A 53 2.79 -13.18 7.90
C SER A 53 1.31 -12.94 7.63
N SER A 54 0.90 -11.68 7.42
CA SER A 54 -0.49 -11.33 7.12
C SER A 54 -0.93 -11.84 5.75
N LEU A 55 -0.03 -11.82 4.76
CA LEU A 55 -0.26 -12.39 3.42
C LEU A 55 -0.48 -13.91 3.51
N LYS A 56 0.34 -14.63 4.30
CA LYS A 56 0.16 -16.07 4.56
C LYS A 56 -1.15 -16.39 5.27
N ASN A 57 -1.59 -15.50 6.16
CA ASN A 57 -2.81 -15.68 6.94
C ASN A 57 -4.08 -15.20 6.22
N ASN A 58 -4.00 -14.81 4.93
CA ASN A 58 -5.11 -14.26 4.16
C ASN A 58 -5.78 -13.05 4.81
N ASP A 59 -4.98 -12.16 5.39
CA ASP A 59 -5.48 -10.90 5.95
C ASP A 59 -6.26 -10.11 4.87
N PRO A 60 -7.53 -9.71 5.11
CA PRO A 60 -8.35 -9.07 4.10
C PRO A 60 -7.76 -7.78 3.54
N LEU A 61 -7.15 -6.95 4.39
CA LEU A 61 -6.53 -5.69 3.98
C LEU A 61 -5.30 -5.96 3.11
N ILE A 62 -4.45 -6.92 3.50
CA ILE A 62 -3.28 -7.26 2.69
C ILE A 62 -3.69 -7.86 1.34
N ASN A 63 -4.71 -8.70 1.31
CA ASN A 63 -5.24 -9.26 0.06
C ASN A 63 -5.81 -8.17 -0.86
N GLU A 64 -6.52 -7.19 -0.31
CA GLU A 64 -6.98 -6.02 -1.05
C GLU A 64 -5.82 -5.22 -1.62
N VAL A 65 -4.80 -4.93 -0.81
CA VAL A 65 -3.58 -4.25 -1.24
C VAL A 65 -2.95 -5.01 -2.40
N VAL A 66 -2.64 -6.29 -2.25
CA VAL A 66 -2.00 -7.10 -3.31
C VAL A 66 -2.84 -7.13 -4.58
N SER A 67 -4.16 -7.13 -4.49
CA SER A 67 -5.05 -7.22 -5.64
C SER A 67 -5.26 -5.88 -6.37
N ASN A 68 -5.20 -4.75 -5.66
CA ASN A 68 -5.70 -3.45 -6.15
C ASN A 68 -4.72 -2.28 -5.93
N HIS A 69 -3.41 -2.54 -5.91
CA HIS A 69 -2.39 -1.50 -5.70
C HIS A 69 -1.68 -1.07 -6.99
N ILE A 70 -1.09 0.12 -6.92
CA ILE A 70 -0.05 0.58 -7.84
C ILE A 70 1.23 0.72 -7.02
N VAL A 71 2.30 0.05 -7.44
CA VAL A 71 3.60 0.17 -6.79
C VAL A 71 4.24 1.51 -7.17
N LEU A 72 4.43 2.40 -6.19
CA LEU A 72 5.08 3.70 -6.40
C LEU A 72 6.60 3.64 -6.27
N LYS A 73 7.12 2.75 -5.41
CA LYS A 73 8.55 2.61 -5.12
C LYS A 73 8.86 1.21 -4.58
N GLY A 74 10.05 0.70 -4.91
CA GLY A 74 10.54 -0.56 -4.36
C GLY A 74 9.94 -1.80 -5.04
N VAL A 75 9.69 -1.73 -6.34
CA VAL A 75 9.10 -2.81 -7.13
C VAL A 75 9.88 -4.12 -7.00
N ASP A 76 11.22 -4.07 -7.03
CA ASP A 76 12.05 -5.28 -6.91
C ASP A 76 11.80 -6.00 -5.58
N LYS A 77 11.81 -5.25 -4.46
CA LYS A 77 11.54 -5.80 -3.13
C LYS A 77 10.13 -6.36 -3.01
N PHE A 78 9.14 -5.67 -3.59
CA PHE A 78 7.78 -6.16 -3.58
C PHE A 78 7.66 -7.48 -4.37
N CYS A 79 8.26 -7.54 -5.56
CA CYS A 79 8.32 -8.76 -6.36
C CYS A 79 9.02 -9.90 -5.61
N ASP A 80 10.13 -9.65 -4.90
CA ASP A 80 10.83 -10.67 -4.11
C ASP A 80 9.93 -11.24 -3.00
N ILE A 81 9.20 -10.39 -2.28
CA ILE A 81 8.25 -10.82 -1.24
C ILE A 81 7.15 -11.69 -1.86
N MET A 82 6.57 -11.25 -2.98
CA MET A 82 5.50 -11.98 -3.67
C MET A 82 6.01 -13.32 -4.23
N TRP A 83 7.21 -13.34 -4.81
CA TRP A 83 7.84 -14.56 -5.31
C TRP A 83 8.02 -15.60 -4.20
N ARG A 84 8.60 -15.19 -3.06
CA ARG A 84 8.75 -16.06 -1.89
C ARG A 84 7.42 -16.57 -1.36
N TYR A 85 6.37 -15.76 -1.42
CA TYR A 85 5.02 -16.21 -1.06
C TYR A 85 4.53 -17.32 -1.99
N TYR A 86 4.64 -17.14 -3.31
CA TYR A 86 4.18 -18.13 -4.29
C TYR A 86 5.03 -19.41 -4.33
N GLU A 87 6.33 -19.34 -4.02
CA GLU A 87 7.18 -20.53 -3.90
C GLU A 87 6.79 -21.40 -2.69
N THR A 88 6.32 -20.77 -1.60
CA THR A 88 5.96 -21.46 -0.35
C THR A 88 4.50 -21.87 -0.24
N LYS A 89 3.68 -21.55 -1.26
CA LYS A 89 2.24 -21.84 -1.30
C LYS A 89 1.97 -23.19 -1.98
#